data_AF-A0A0N0YLA5-F1
#
_entry.id   AF-A0A0N0YLA5-F1
#
_cell.length_a   1.000
_cell.length_b   1.000
_cell.length_c   1.000
_cell.angle_alpha   90.00
_cell.angle_beta   90.00
_cell.angle_gamma   90.00
#
_symmetry.space_group_name_H-M   'P 1'
#
loop_
_entity.id
_entity.type
_entity.pdbx_description
1 polymer ?
#
loop_
_entity_poly.entity_id
_entity_poly.type
_entity_poly.pdbx_seq_one_letter_code
_entity_poly.pdbx_strand_id
1 'polypeptide(L)'
;MRTTVLAAALAATALVPATAPSSGAAPAAHHGPTAQERSRSAPQAAPAGLAPCGAGQLCLWARPDFSGAAQVHELSTVDIESCVPLPAGRSAQALVNRTGRPVTTYQSAECGETGEFETYPGGGTWVPRSPYTVRAFKIWES
;
A
#
# COMPACT_ATOMS: atom_id res chain seq x y z
N MET A 1 -34.55 -25.75 27.52
CA MET A 1 -33.83 -26.88 28.17
C MET A 1 -32.35 -26.56 28.03
N ARG A 2 -31.69 -26.12 29.12
CA ARG A 2 -30.70 -26.89 29.90
C ARG A 2 -29.43 -27.22 29.08
N THR A 3 -28.18 -26.95 29.45
CA THR A 3 -27.52 -26.28 30.58
C THR A 3 -26.03 -26.15 30.19
N THR A 4 -25.35 -25.14 30.72
CA THR A 4 -23.89 -24.87 30.73
C THR A 4 -22.99 -26.05 31.13
N VAL A 5 -21.73 -26.07 30.66
CA VAL A 5 -20.58 -26.62 31.43
C VAL A 5 -19.34 -25.71 31.30
N LEU A 6 -18.73 -25.48 32.46
CA LEU A 6 -17.59 -24.64 32.84
C LEU A 6 -16.22 -25.34 32.71
N ALA A 7 -15.17 -24.52 32.94
CA ALA A 7 -13.85 -24.82 33.52
C ALA A 7 -12.75 -25.26 32.53
N ALA A 8 -11.70 -24.45 32.28
CA ALA A 8 -10.60 -24.00 33.13
C ALA A 8 -9.50 -25.07 33.34
N ALA A 9 -8.31 -24.80 32.79
CA ALA A 9 -7.06 -25.44 33.19
C ALA A 9 -5.94 -24.39 33.22
N LEU A 10 -5.39 -24.21 34.43
CA LEU A 10 -4.24 -23.40 34.80
C LEU A 10 -2.96 -24.26 34.80
N ALA A 11 -1.81 -23.55 34.78
CA ALA A 11 -0.44 -23.97 35.08
C ALA A 11 0.33 -24.62 33.91
N ALA A 12 1.64 -24.41 33.72
CA ALA A 12 2.67 -24.07 34.70
C ALA A 12 3.83 -23.24 34.11
N THR A 13 4.44 -22.49 35.03
CA THR A 13 5.70 -21.73 34.96
C THR A 13 6.94 -22.58 34.68
N ALA A 14 7.88 -22.06 33.90
CA ALA A 14 9.30 -22.40 34.02
C ALA A 14 10.16 -21.14 33.82
N LEU A 15 10.74 -20.67 34.92
CA LEU A 15 11.78 -19.65 34.97
C LEU A 15 13.11 -20.24 34.49
N VAL A 16 13.86 -19.53 33.64
CA VAL A 16 15.28 -19.79 33.40
C VAL A 16 16.04 -18.48 33.52
N PRO A 17 16.91 -18.30 34.54
CA PRO A 17 17.87 -17.21 34.56
C PRO A 17 19.23 -17.73 34.07
N ALA A 18 19.82 -17.06 33.08
CA ALA A 18 21.23 -17.21 32.75
C ALA A 18 21.87 -15.83 32.67
N THR A 19 22.63 -15.48 33.70
CA THR A 19 23.48 -14.30 33.79
C THR A 19 24.88 -14.63 33.30
N ALA A 20 25.43 -13.83 32.40
CA ALA A 20 26.87 -13.69 32.21
C ALA A 20 27.21 -12.21 31.93
N PRO A 21 28.19 -11.62 32.63
CA PRO A 21 28.63 -10.25 32.39
C PRO A 21 29.74 -10.23 31.33
N SER A 22 29.83 -9.13 30.59
CA SER A 22 31.03 -8.79 29.83
C SER A 22 31.20 -7.28 29.86
N SER A 23 32.11 -6.84 30.73
CA SER A 23 32.58 -5.47 30.83
C SER A 23 33.45 -5.12 29.63
N GLY A 24 33.09 -4.07 28.91
CA GLY A 24 33.96 -3.36 27.98
C GLY A 24 33.79 -1.86 28.20
N ALA A 25 34.82 -1.20 28.74
CA ALA A 25 34.91 0.25 28.93
C ALA A 25 35.46 0.91 27.65
N ALA A 26 34.79 1.93 27.08
CA ALA A 26 35.05 3.40 27.20
C ALA A 26 35.31 3.97 25.77
N PRO A 27 35.31 5.30 25.49
CA PRO A 27 34.90 6.49 26.25
C PRO A 27 33.87 7.38 25.49
N ALA A 28 33.75 8.64 25.95
CA ALA A 28 32.65 9.59 25.80
C ALA A 28 32.64 10.52 24.56
N ALA A 29 31.50 11.23 24.45
CA ALA A 29 31.14 12.41 23.64
C ALA A 29 30.77 12.10 22.17
N HIS A 30 29.70 12.65 21.57
CA HIS A 30 29.38 14.06 21.39
C HIS A 30 27.89 14.29 20.98
N HIS A 31 27.34 15.43 21.44
CA HIS A 31 26.46 16.38 20.73
C HIS A 31 25.21 15.94 19.93
N GLY A 32 24.06 16.47 20.37
CA GLY A 32 23.06 17.08 19.48
C GLY A 32 21.61 16.67 19.74
N PRO A 33 20.65 17.61 19.91
CA PRO A 33 19.24 17.29 19.80
C PRO A 33 18.95 17.06 18.32
N THR A 34 18.81 15.82 17.88
CA THR A 34 18.28 15.55 16.55
C THR A 34 16.80 15.88 16.57
N ALA A 35 16.49 17.09 16.10
CA ALA A 35 15.21 17.35 15.48
C ALA A 35 14.92 16.17 14.55
N GLN A 36 13.85 15.44 14.82
CA GLN A 36 13.31 14.46 13.89
C GLN A 36 12.84 15.24 12.66
N GLU A 37 13.77 15.47 11.73
CA GLU A 37 13.45 15.73 10.34
C GLU A 37 12.58 14.57 9.89
N ARG A 38 11.30 14.86 9.66
CA ARG A 38 10.47 14.02 8.80
C ARG A 38 11.22 13.93 7.48
N SER A 39 11.93 12.83 7.29
CA SER A 39 12.43 12.41 5.99
C SER A 39 11.21 12.27 5.08
N ARG A 40 10.85 13.37 4.40
CA ARG A 40 10.00 13.29 3.22
C ARG A 40 10.87 12.58 2.19
N SER A 41 10.64 11.27 2.04
CA SER A 41 11.21 10.51 0.94
C SER A 41 10.99 11.31 -0.33
N ALA A 42 12.08 11.72 -0.97
CA ALA A 42 12.01 12.44 -2.24
C ALA A 42 11.23 11.57 -3.24
N PRO A 43 10.37 12.16 -4.09
CA PRO A 43 9.63 11.40 -5.07
C PRO A 43 10.62 10.62 -5.94
N GLN A 44 10.52 9.29 -5.93
CA GLN A 44 11.34 8.44 -6.77
C GLN A 44 11.06 8.82 -8.23
N ALA A 45 12.05 9.44 -8.88
CA ALA A 45 11.95 9.83 -10.26
C ALA A 45 11.66 8.58 -11.09
N ALA A 46 10.66 8.66 -11.97
CA ALA A 46 10.31 7.56 -12.86
C ALA A 46 11.56 7.12 -13.63
N PRO A 47 11.96 5.84 -13.57
CA PRO A 47 13.00 5.32 -14.46
C PRO A 47 12.78 5.76 -15.90
N ALA A 48 13.84 6.26 -16.54
CA ALA A 48 13.78 6.75 -17.91
C ALA A 48 13.29 5.63 -18.85
N GLY A 49 12.25 5.91 -19.64
CA GLY A 49 11.61 4.93 -20.53
C GLY A 49 10.32 4.30 -19.99
N LEU A 50 9.89 4.62 -18.77
CA LEU A 50 8.59 4.21 -18.26
C LEU A 50 7.44 5.02 -18.86
N ALA A 51 6.30 4.35 -19.01
CA ALA A 51 5.09 4.90 -19.61
C ALA A 51 4.67 6.24 -18.98
N PRO A 52 4.07 7.18 -19.76
CA PRO A 52 3.83 8.55 -19.31
C PRO A 52 2.75 8.57 -18.24
N CYS A 53 3.15 8.51 -16.97
CA CYS A 53 2.29 8.80 -15.83
C CYS A 53 2.83 10.01 -15.08
N GLY A 54 2.10 11.12 -15.15
CA GLY A 54 2.44 12.40 -14.54
C GLY A 54 2.29 12.42 -13.02
N ALA A 55 2.79 13.48 -12.39
CA ALA A 55 2.49 13.74 -10.98
C ALA A 55 0.98 14.08 -10.84
N GLY A 56 0.35 13.62 -9.76
CA GLY A 56 -1.09 13.80 -9.54
C GLY A 56 -1.99 12.79 -10.25
N GLN A 57 -1.41 11.85 -11.01
CA GLN A 57 -2.17 10.91 -11.84
C GLN A 57 -2.18 9.49 -11.27
N LEU A 58 -3.30 8.80 -11.48
CA LEU A 58 -3.39 7.35 -11.49
C LEU A 58 -3.41 6.91 -12.95
N CYS A 59 -2.49 6.02 -13.33
CA CYS A 59 -2.40 5.49 -14.67
C CYS A 59 -2.58 3.99 -14.68
N LEU A 60 -3.38 3.49 -15.62
CA LEU A 60 -3.77 2.09 -15.72
C LEU A 60 -3.50 1.56 -17.13
N TRP A 61 -2.93 0.37 -17.24
CA TRP A 61 -2.69 -0.30 -18.52
C TRP A 61 -3.38 -1.64 -18.56
N ALA A 62 -4.02 -1.94 -19.70
CA ALA A 62 -4.67 -3.22 -19.93
C ALA A 62 -3.69 -4.41 -19.94
N ARG A 63 -2.42 -4.17 -20.25
CA ARG A 63 -1.38 -5.20 -20.29
C ARG A 63 -0.33 -4.98 -19.19
N PRO A 64 0.33 -6.06 -18.77
CA PRO A 64 1.50 -6.00 -17.90
C PRO A 64 2.61 -5.09 -18.42
N ASP A 65 3.56 -4.80 -17.53
CA ASP A 65 4.80 -4.08 -17.82
C ASP A 65 4.54 -2.72 -18.49
N PHE A 66 3.41 -2.07 -18.12
CA PHE A 66 2.98 -0.76 -18.60
C PHE A 66 2.80 -0.66 -20.13
N SER A 67 2.35 -1.75 -20.75
CA SER A 67 2.30 -1.88 -22.21
C SER A 67 0.99 -1.38 -22.83
N GLY A 68 1.11 -0.51 -23.85
CA GLY A 68 -0.03 0.02 -24.61
C GLY A 68 -0.47 1.41 -24.14
N ALA A 69 -1.67 1.83 -24.57
CA ALA A 69 -2.23 3.12 -24.15
C ALA A 69 -2.63 3.09 -22.67
N ALA A 70 -2.20 4.11 -21.93
CA ALA A 70 -2.61 4.30 -20.54
C ALA A 70 -4.02 4.92 -20.47
N GLN A 71 -4.81 4.46 -19.51
CA GLN A 71 -5.96 5.19 -19.01
C GLN A 71 -5.48 6.08 -17.85
N VAL A 72 -5.66 7.39 -17.98
CA VAL A 72 -5.16 8.37 -17.01
C VAL A 72 -6.34 8.96 -16.24
N HIS A 73 -6.21 9.00 -14.91
CA HIS A 73 -7.20 9.53 -13.98
C HIS A 73 -6.56 10.56 -13.05
N GLU A 74 -7.24 11.67 -12.84
CA GLU A 74 -6.78 12.78 -11.99
C GLU A 74 -7.83 13.11 -10.93
N LEU A 75 -7.37 13.67 -9.80
CA LEU A 75 -8.25 14.09 -8.69
C LEU A 75 -9.28 15.15 -9.10
N SER A 76 -9.01 15.92 -10.16
CA SER A 76 -9.95 16.88 -10.74
C SER A 76 -11.15 16.23 -11.42
N THR A 77 -11.07 14.94 -11.74
CA THR A 77 -12.05 14.19 -12.53
C THR A 77 -12.65 12.99 -11.79
N VAL A 78 -12.12 12.67 -10.60
CA VAL A 78 -12.52 11.52 -9.81
C VAL A 78 -12.92 11.99 -8.43
N ASP A 79 -14.15 11.63 -8.04
CA ASP A 79 -14.61 11.81 -6.68
C ASP A 79 -13.84 10.91 -5.71
N ILE A 80 -13.36 11.52 -4.62
CA ILE A 80 -12.66 10.85 -3.54
C ILE A 80 -13.64 9.94 -2.77
N GLU A 81 -13.14 8.80 -2.30
CA GLU A 81 -13.88 7.75 -1.58
C GLU A 81 -15.08 7.12 -2.34
N SER A 82 -15.28 7.51 -3.60
CA SER A 82 -16.26 6.93 -4.50
C SER A 82 -15.68 5.76 -5.29
N CYS A 83 -16.51 4.76 -5.59
CA CYS A 83 -16.11 3.67 -6.47
C CYS A 83 -16.11 4.15 -7.93
N VAL A 84 -14.96 4.03 -8.60
CA VAL A 84 -14.83 4.38 -10.02
C VAL A 84 -14.67 3.09 -10.83
N PRO A 85 -15.71 2.63 -11.53
CA PRO A 85 -15.60 1.51 -12.45
C PRO A 85 -14.77 1.92 -13.67
N LEU A 86 -13.98 0.98 -14.19
CA LEU A 86 -13.42 1.13 -15.53
C LEU A 86 -14.54 0.96 -16.57
N PRO A 87 -14.42 1.60 -17.75
CA PRO A 87 -15.41 1.45 -18.81
C PRO A 87 -15.65 -0.03 -19.13
N ALA A 88 -16.90 -0.38 -19.47
CA ALA A 88 -17.26 -1.75 -19.80
C ALA A 88 -16.32 -2.35 -20.87
N GLY A 89 -15.85 -3.58 -20.63
CA GLY A 89 -14.90 -4.26 -21.51
C GLY A 89 -13.45 -3.80 -21.37
N ARG A 90 -13.16 -2.81 -20.51
CA ARG A 90 -11.78 -2.44 -20.12
C ARG A 90 -11.42 -3.01 -18.77
N SER A 91 -10.12 -3.23 -18.60
CA SER A 91 -9.51 -3.66 -17.35
C SER A 91 -8.06 -3.21 -17.32
N ALA A 92 -7.41 -3.37 -16.18
CA ALA A 92 -5.98 -3.12 -16.04
C ALA A 92 -5.23 -4.30 -15.41
N GLN A 93 -4.01 -4.51 -15.89
CA GLN A 93 -3.04 -5.50 -15.40
C GLN A 93 -1.76 -4.86 -14.88
N ALA A 94 -1.59 -3.55 -15.07
CA ALA A 94 -0.50 -2.77 -14.50
C ALA A 94 -1.02 -1.39 -14.09
N LEU A 95 -0.47 -0.82 -13.03
CA LEU A 95 -0.85 0.51 -12.54
C LEU A 95 0.33 1.31 -12.01
N VAL A 96 0.15 2.63 -12.01
CA VAL A 96 1.05 3.58 -11.38
C VAL A 96 0.21 4.57 -10.58
N ASN A 97 0.43 4.64 -9.27
CA ASN A 97 -0.21 5.62 -8.39
C ASN A 97 0.77 6.76 -8.09
N ARG A 98 0.57 7.91 -8.75
CA ARG A 98 1.26 9.17 -8.48
C ARG A 98 0.31 10.27 -8.00
N THR A 99 -0.87 9.91 -7.52
CA THR A 99 -1.92 10.85 -7.11
C THR A 99 -1.56 11.63 -5.83
N GLY A 100 -0.56 11.18 -5.07
CA GLY A 100 -0.27 11.70 -3.73
C GLY A 100 -1.18 11.11 -2.65
N ARG A 101 -2.13 10.23 -3.01
CA ARG A 101 -3.11 9.64 -2.10
C ARG A 101 -3.17 8.12 -2.21
N PRO A 102 -3.59 7.38 -1.17
CA PRO A 102 -3.79 5.95 -1.28
C PRO A 102 -4.85 5.61 -2.33
N VAL A 103 -4.63 4.56 -3.11
CA VAL A 103 -5.57 4.07 -4.12
C VAL A 103 -5.80 2.59 -3.87
N THR A 104 -7.06 2.18 -3.74
CA THR A 104 -7.43 0.76 -3.76
C THR A 104 -7.89 0.37 -5.15
N THR A 105 -7.37 -0.75 -5.67
CA THR A 105 -7.91 -1.38 -6.88
C THR A 105 -8.70 -2.62 -6.52
N TYR A 106 -9.68 -2.96 -7.35
CA TYR A 106 -10.62 -4.05 -7.10
C TYR A 106 -10.75 -4.95 -8.32
N GLN A 107 -10.91 -6.25 -8.08
CA GLN A 107 -11.32 -7.23 -9.08
C GLN A 107 -12.80 -7.08 -9.46
N SER A 108 -13.64 -6.61 -8.54
CA SER A 108 -15.04 -6.25 -8.79
C SER A 108 -15.13 -4.90 -9.52
N ALA A 109 -16.12 -4.75 -10.40
CA ALA A 109 -16.41 -3.45 -11.05
C ALA A 109 -17.20 -2.50 -10.12
N GLU A 110 -17.72 -3.03 -9.02
CA GLU A 110 -18.56 -2.34 -8.04
C GLU A 110 -17.79 -2.04 -6.73
N CYS A 111 -16.46 -2.22 -6.75
CA CYS A 111 -15.60 -2.13 -5.59
C CYS A 111 -16.01 -3.06 -4.43
N GLY A 112 -16.58 -4.22 -4.77
CA GLY A 112 -16.94 -5.24 -3.79
C GLY A 112 -15.72 -5.96 -3.21
N GLU A 113 -15.75 -6.18 -1.89
CA GLU A 113 -14.64 -6.77 -1.11
C GLU A 113 -14.71 -8.31 -1.02
N THR A 114 -15.70 -8.93 -1.67
CA THR A 114 -15.77 -10.40 -1.79
C THR A 114 -14.73 -10.97 -2.76
N GLY A 115 -14.30 -10.17 -3.74
CA GLY A 115 -13.20 -10.50 -4.63
C GLY A 115 -11.88 -9.85 -4.19
N GLU A 116 -10.83 -10.03 -4.98
CA GLU A 116 -9.51 -9.50 -4.64
C GLU A 116 -9.47 -7.95 -4.70
N PHE A 117 -8.78 -7.34 -3.75
CA PHE A 117 -8.50 -5.90 -3.73
C PHE A 117 -7.19 -5.62 -2.99
N GLU A 118 -6.55 -4.50 -3.32
CA GLU A 118 -5.27 -4.08 -2.71
C GLU A 118 -5.16 -2.57 -2.70
N THR A 119 -4.60 -2.01 -1.62
CA THR A 119 -4.39 -0.57 -1.44
C THR A 119 -2.93 -0.20 -1.63
N TYR A 120 -2.66 0.72 -2.56
CA TYR A 120 -1.34 1.21 -2.92
C TYR A 120 -1.10 2.63 -2.39
N PRO A 121 0.05 2.93 -1.77
CA PRO A 121 0.32 4.25 -1.20
C PRO A 121 0.51 5.33 -2.29
N GLY A 122 0.19 6.57 -1.92
CA GLY A 122 0.16 7.74 -2.83
C GLY A 122 1.49 8.38 -3.19
N GLY A 123 2.59 8.00 -2.52
CA GLY A 123 3.92 8.59 -2.70
C GLY A 123 4.66 8.22 -4.00
N GLY A 124 3.99 7.54 -4.93
CA GLY A 124 4.61 6.94 -6.12
C GLY A 124 4.76 5.43 -5.98
N THR A 125 3.73 4.70 -6.41
CA THR A 125 3.73 3.23 -6.45
C THR A 125 3.69 2.75 -7.90
N TRP A 126 4.53 1.78 -8.23
CA TRP A 126 4.64 1.19 -9.56
C TRP A 126 4.36 -0.31 -9.50
N VAL A 127 3.32 -0.77 -10.19
CA VAL A 127 2.89 -2.17 -10.20
C VAL A 127 2.90 -2.67 -11.65
N PRO A 128 4.00 -3.30 -12.10
CA PRO A 128 4.11 -3.79 -13.48
C PRO A 128 3.21 -4.99 -13.75
N ARG A 129 2.81 -5.73 -12.72
CA ARG A 129 1.84 -6.84 -12.78
C ARG A 129 0.96 -6.81 -11.55
N SER A 130 -0.31 -6.49 -11.72
CA SER A 130 -1.32 -6.68 -10.68
C SER A 130 -1.58 -8.18 -10.48
N PRO A 131 -1.78 -8.64 -9.24
CA PRO A 131 -2.10 -10.05 -8.95
C PRO A 131 -3.48 -10.48 -9.46
N TYR A 132 -4.35 -9.52 -9.82
CA TYR A 132 -5.69 -9.76 -10.36
C TYR A 132 -6.02 -8.75 -11.48
N THR A 133 -7.12 -8.99 -12.19
CA THR A 133 -7.62 -8.05 -13.18
C THR A 133 -8.37 -6.91 -12.51
N VAL A 134 -7.80 -5.71 -12.58
CA VAL A 134 -8.42 -4.51 -12.02
C VAL A 134 -9.61 -4.10 -12.89
N ARG A 135 -10.77 -3.92 -12.25
CA ARG A 135 -12.03 -3.50 -12.88
C ARG A 135 -12.58 -2.19 -12.32
N ALA A 136 -12.19 -1.83 -11.11
CA ALA A 136 -12.54 -0.56 -10.50
C ALA A 136 -11.41 -0.09 -9.56
N PHE A 137 -11.47 1.18 -9.18
CA PHE A 137 -10.59 1.74 -8.17
C PHE A 137 -11.33 2.75 -7.28
N LYS A 138 -10.71 3.08 -6.15
CA LYS A 138 -11.12 4.15 -5.23
C LYS A 138 -9.90 4.92 -4.78
N ILE A 139 -9.99 6.25 -4.78
CA ILE A 139 -8.95 7.14 -4.25
C ILE A 139 -9.36 7.60 -2.85
N TRP A 140 -8.50 7.36 -1.87
CA TRP A 140 -8.77 7.67 -0.45
C TRP A 140 -8.17 8.99 -0.01
N GLU A 141 -8.62 9.48 1.14
CA GLU A 141 -7.98 10.59 1.84
C GLU A 141 -6.52 10.35 2.21
N SER A 142 -5.77 11.45 2.37
CA SER A 142 -4.32 11.45 2.63
C SER A 142 -4.01 11.54 4.11
#